data_AF-A0AAV6LIX0-F1
#
_entry.id   AF-A0AAV6LIX0-F1
#
_cell.length_a   1.000
_cell.length_b   1.000
_cell.length_c   1.000
_cell.angle_alpha   90.00
_cell.angle_beta   90.00
_cell.angle_gamma   90.00
#
_symmetry.space_group_name_H-M   'P 1'
#
loop_
_entity.id
_entity.type
_entity.pdbx_description
1 polymer ?
#
loop_
_entity_poly.entity_id
_entity_poly.type
_entity_poly.pdbx_seq_one_letter_code
_entity_poly.pdbx_strand_id
1 'polypeptide(L)'
;MKRQNDQFEYLKVVCGIGSAYRACLAEVVRRKASMKLYMGMAWQLAEKLATRREAEVRRREEFLKANSSYIPRDILASVGLNDTPNQCDVNITTFDTNLLDIDISDIDRYAPEHWVGLLSKSEKHGSSMGSFSPSSSSHLAEIEENAIDSLEKYEKEELLDGSELIEIAGTSKLEVENAKLKAELASAIAPHLFLQP
;
A
#
# COMPACT_ATOMS: atom_id res chain seq x y z
N MET A 1 51.54 3.49 -16.57
CA MET A 1 50.17 4.06 -16.58
C MET A 1 49.09 3.07 -16.12
N LYS A 2 49.05 1.78 -16.53
CA LYS A 2 47.99 0.82 -16.11
C LYS A 2 47.76 0.74 -14.59
N ARG A 3 48.82 0.54 -13.80
CA ARG A 3 48.75 0.46 -12.33
C ARG A 3 48.15 1.71 -11.65
N GLN A 4 48.34 2.90 -12.22
CA GLN A 4 47.76 4.14 -11.67
C GLN A 4 46.29 4.28 -12.03
N ASN A 5 45.90 3.80 -13.21
CA ASN A 5 44.50 3.74 -13.63
C ASN A 5 43.71 2.81 -12.70
N ASP A 6 44.27 1.64 -12.37
CA ASP A 6 43.66 0.68 -11.44
C ASP A 6 43.50 1.29 -10.02
N GLN A 7 44.48 2.09 -9.57
CA GLN A 7 44.41 2.84 -8.31
C GLN A 7 43.34 3.94 -8.34
N PHE A 8 43.15 4.60 -9.48
CA PHE A 8 42.14 5.65 -9.65
C PHE A 8 40.72 5.07 -9.67
N GLU A 9 40.53 3.90 -10.28
CA GLU A 9 39.26 3.17 -10.21
C GLU A 9 38.91 2.79 -8.77
N TYR A 10 39.89 2.33 -7.98
CA TYR A 10 39.68 2.07 -6.55
C TYR A 10 39.26 3.35 -5.78
N LEU A 11 39.85 4.50 -6.12
CA LEU A 11 39.50 5.77 -5.50
C LEU A 11 38.08 6.22 -5.85
N LYS A 12 37.60 5.99 -7.08
CA LYS A 12 36.20 6.25 -7.46
C LYS A 12 35.21 5.48 -6.58
N VAL A 13 35.51 4.21 -6.28
CA VAL A 13 34.69 3.39 -5.38
C VAL A 13 34.64 4.01 -3.97
N VAL A 14 35.78 4.45 -3.45
CA VAL A 14 35.85 5.11 -2.13
C VAL A 14 35.06 6.41 -2.11
N CYS A 15 35.09 7.20 -3.18
CA CYS A 15 34.29 8.43 -3.28
C CYS A 15 32.78 8.16 -3.34
N GLY A 16 32.36 7.01 -3.88
CA GLY A 16 30.96 6.58 -3.94
C GLY A 16 30.45 5.90 -2.67
N ILE A 17 31.31 5.62 -1.68
CA ILE A 17 30.91 4.85 -0.50
C ILE A 17 29.82 5.59 0.31
N GLY A 18 29.91 6.92 0.43
CA GLY A 18 28.97 7.72 1.20
C GLY A 18 27.57 7.76 0.58
N SER A 19 27.48 7.96 -0.73
CA SER A 19 26.20 7.92 -1.46
C SER A 19 25.57 6.52 -1.40
N ALA A 20 26.38 5.48 -1.63
CA ALA A 20 25.92 4.09 -1.59
C ALA A 20 25.43 3.71 -0.18
N TYR A 21 26.16 4.09 0.86
CA TYR A 21 25.76 3.83 2.24
C TYR A 21 24.44 4.52 2.59
N ARG A 22 24.27 5.80 2.22
CA ARG A 22 23.01 6.52 2.42
C ARG A 22 21.84 5.86 1.69
N ALA A 23 22.05 5.42 0.44
CA ALA A 23 21.05 4.70 -0.33
C ALA A 23 20.67 3.36 0.33
N CYS A 24 21.63 2.61 0.88
CA CYS A 24 21.36 1.38 1.63
C CYS A 24 20.47 1.64 2.87
N LEU A 25 20.75 2.69 3.64
CA LEU A 25 19.91 3.05 4.80
C LEU A 25 18.49 3.46 4.36
N ALA A 26 18.38 4.24 3.28
CA ALA A 26 17.08 4.60 2.71
C ALA A 26 16.29 3.37 2.25
N GLU A 27 16.95 2.41 1.60
CA GLU A 27 16.34 1.16 1.15
C GLU A 27 15.83 0.30 2.31
N VAL A 28 16.57 0.24 3.43
CA VAL A 28 16.12 -0.43 4.65
C VAL A 28 14.81 0.19 5.16
N VAL A 29 14.76 1.52 5.29
CA VAL A 29 13.55 2.24 5.72
C VAL A 29 12.40 2.00 4.75
N ARG A 30 12.68 2.04 3.44
CA ARG A 30 11.68 1.80 2.38
C ARG A 30 11.09 0.40 2.49
N ARG A 31 11.90 -0.65 2.64
CA ARG A 31 11.42 -2.03 2.79
C ARG A 31 10.59 -2.23 4.05
N LYS A 32 11.01 -1.65 5.18
CA LYS A 32 10.20 -1.65 6.42
C LYS A 32 8.83 -1.00 6.21
N ALA A 33 8.76 0.11 5.48
CA ALA A 33 7.49 0.77 5.16
C ALA A 33 6.63 -0.08 4.22
N SER A 34 7.22 -0.66 3.16
CA SER A 34 6.52 -1.54 2.22
C SER A 34 5.93 -2.78 2.90
N MET A 35 6.67 -3.38 3.85
CA MET A 35 6.16 -4.48 4.68
C MET A 35 4.87 -4.08 5.39
N LYS A 36 4.88 -2.95 6.10
CA LYS A 36 3.70 -2.45 6.84
C LYS A 36 2.51 -2.23 5.90
N LEU A 37 2.76 -1.66 4.73
CA LEU A 37 1.72 -1.43 3.73
C LEU A 37 1.13 -2.75 3.22
N TYR A 38 1.98 -3.72 2.87
CA TYR A 38 1.55 -5.04 2.41
C TYR A 38 0.71 -5.78 3.47
N MET A 39 1.16 -5.76 4.73
CA MET A 39 0.39 -6.33 5.84
C MET A 39 -0.94 -5.60 6.05
N GLY A 40 -0.96 -4.27 5.91
CA GLY A 40 -2.18 -3.47 5.97
C GLY A 40 -3.21 -3.85 4.91
N MET A 41 -2.78 -4.05 3.66
CA MET A 41 -3.67 -4.49 2.58
C MET A 41 -4.30 -5.86 2.87
N ALA A 42 -3.50 -6.82 3.34
CA ALA A 42 -3.98 -8.14 3.70
C ALA A 42 -4.97 -8.10 4.88
N TRP A 43 -4.75 -7.20 5.85
CA TRP A 43 -5.68 -6.95 6.94
C TRP A 43 -7.02 -6.40 6.45
N GLN A 44 -7.02 -5.40 5.55
CA GLN A 44 -8.24 -4.86 4.96
C GLN A 44 -9.05 -5.94 4.23
N LEU A 45 -8.37 -6.84 3.51
CA LEU A 45 -9.04 -7.95 2.85
C LEU A 45 -9.67 -8.90 3.87
N ALA A 46 -8.99 -9.19 4.98
CA ALA A 46 -9.52 -9.99 6.07
C ALA A 46 -10.78 -9.35 6.69
N GLU A 47 -10.78 -8.03 6.89
CA GLU A 47 -11.93 -7.28 7.42
C GLU A 47 -13.12 -7.35 6.45
N LYS A 48 -12.90 -7.11 5.15
CA LYS A 48 -13.95 -7.24 4.12
C LYS A 48 -14.58 -8.64 4.13
N LEU A 49 -13.75 -9.69 4.24
CA LEU A 49 -14.23 -11.08 4.33
C LEU A 49 -15.00 -11.34 5.62
N ALA A 50 -14.57 -10.77 6.75
CA ALA A 50 -15.29 -10.86 8.02
C ALA A 50 -16.68 -10.20 7.94
N THR A 51 -16.79 -9.00 7.37
CA THR A 51 -18.07 -8.32 7.17
C THR A 51 -19.02 -9.12 6.28
N ARG A 52 -18.52 -9.68 5.15
CA ARG A 52 -19.33 -10.54 4.27
C ARG A 52 -19.82 -11.79 5.00
N ARG A 53 -18.96 -12.41 5.83
CA ARG A 53 -19.34 -13.55 6.67
C ARG A 53 -20.46 -13.18 7.64
N GLU A 54 -20.37 -12.05 8.33
CA GLU A 54 -21.39 -11.61 9.30
C GLU A 54 -22.74 -11.34 8.63
N ALA A 55 -22.74 -10.75 7.44
CA ALA A 55 -23.95 -10.54 6.66
C ALA A 55 -24.63 -11.87 6.29
N GLU A 56 -23.86 -12.89 5.90
CA GLU A 56 -24.37 -14.22 5.59
C GLU A 56 -24.88 -14.96 6.85
N VAL A 57 -24.15 -14.87 7.98
CA VAL A 57 -24.61 -15.42 9.27
C VAL A 57 -25.97 -14.83 9.64
N ARG A 58 -26.10 -13.50 9.58
CA ARG A 58 -27.36 -12.80 9.87
C ARG A 58 -28.49 -13.28 8.96
N ARG A 59 -28.24 -13.40 7.65
CA ARG A 59 -29.23 -13.89 6.68
C ARG A 59 -29.69 -15.32 7.01
N ARG A 60 -28.77 -16.22 7.39
CA ARG A 60 -29.11 -17.60 7.78
C ARG A 60 -29.94 -17.64 9.07
N GLU A 61 -29.57 -16.82 10.05
CA GLU A 61 -30.33 -16.70 11.30
C GLU A 61 -31.75 -16.18 11.07
N GLU A 62 -31.91 -15.17 10.21
CA GLU A 62 -33.22 -14.64 9.81
C GLU A 62 -34.08 -15.70 9.10
N PHE A 63 -33.48 -16.47 8.19
CA PHE A 63 -34.16 -17.58 7.52
C PHE A 63 -34.64 -18.64 8.52
N LEU A 64 -33.78 -19.08 9.44
CA LEU A 64 -34.14 -20.06 10.45
C LEU A 64 -35.21 -19.50 11.39
N LYS A 65 -35.11 -18.23 11.79
CA LYS A 65 -36.10 -17.57 12.63
C LYS A 65 -37.49 -17.55 11.98
N ALA A 66 -37.57 -17.33 10.67
CA ALA A 66 -38.84 -17.30 9.94
C ALA A 66 -39.47 -18.69 9.74
N ASN A 67 -38.65 -19.73 9.55
CA ASN A 67 -39.12 -21.05 9.09
C ASN A 67 -39.07 -22.17 10.14
N SER A 68 -38.30 -22.01 11.22
CA SER A 68 -38.04 -23.09 12.20
C SER A 68 -39.27 -23.56 12.98
N SER A 69 -40.36 -22.80 13.03
CA SER A 69 -41.61 -23.22 13.66
C SER A 69 -42.37 -24.29 12.86
N TYR A 70 -42.12 -24.39 11.56
CA TYR A 70 -42.87 -25.27 10.65
C TYR A 70 -42.13 -26.57 10.33
N ILE A 71 -40.85 -26.66 10.66
CA ILE A 71 -39.98 -27.78 10.29
C ILE A 71 -39.33 -28.36 11.55
N PRO A 72 -39.48 -29.67 11.82
CA PRO A 72 -38.74 -30.36 12.88
C PRO A 72 -37.22 -30.14 12.81
N ARG A 73 -36.58 -29.98 13.98
CA ARG A 73 -35.15 -29.59 14.09
C ARG A 73 -34.18 -30.63 13.53
N ASP A 74 -34.53 -31.89 13.65
CA ASP A 74 -33.81 -33.04 13.10
C ASP A 74 -33.73 -32.96 11.57
N ILE A 75 -34.80 -32.53 10.90
CA ILE A 75 -34.79 -32.31 9.45
C ILE A 75 -33.85 -31.15 9.11
N LEU A 76 -33.95 -30.01 9.79
CA LEU A 76 -33.06 -28.85 9.55
C LEU A 76 -31.57 -29.21 9.72
N ALA A 77 -31.25 -30.00 10.75
CA ALA A 77 -29.91 -30.50 10.98
C ALA A 77 -29.45 -31.47 9.87
N SER A 78 -30.31 -32.41 9.46
CA SER A 78 -29.97 -33.39 8.40
C SER A 78 -29.73 -32.76 7.03
N VAL A 79 -30.37 -31.62 6.75
CA VAL A 79 -30.22 -30.86 5.50
C VAL A 79 -29.04 -29.87 5.60
N GLY A 80 -28.39 -29.74 6.77
CA GLY A 80 -27.23 -28.87 6.96
C GLY A 80 -27.55 -27.38 7.10
N LEU A 81 -28.83 -27.03 7.37
CA LEU A 81 -29.25 -25.63 7.46
C LEU A 81 -28.87 -24.96 8.79
N ASN A 82 -28.33 -25.73 9.75
CA ASN A 82 -27.84 -25.21 11.03
C ASN A 82 -26.37 -24.77 10.98
N ASP A 83 -25.66 -25.06 9.88
CA ASP A 83 -24.24 -24.79 9.79
C ASP A 83 -23.96 -23.29 9.61
N THR A 84 -22.97 -22.79 10.34
CA THR A 84 -22.48 -21.41 10.22
C THR A 84 -21.19 -21.38 9.41
N PRO A 85 -20.98 -20.37 8.55
CA PRO A 85 -19.72 -20.23 7.81
C PRO A 85 -18.53 -20.14 8.77
N ASN A 86 -17.40 -20.77 8.44
CA ASN A 86 -16.18 -20.67 9.26
C ASN A 86 -15.56 -19.27 9.18
N GLN A 87 -14.72 -18.92 10.17
CA GLN A 87 -13.93 -17.69 10.13
C GLN A 87 -12.83 -17.79 9.06
N CYS A 88 -12.47 -16.64 8.48
CA CYS A 88 -11.33 -16.54 7.57
C CYS A 88 -10.06 -16.26 8.39
N ASP A 89 -9.00 -17.03 8.13
CA ASP A 89 -7.67 -16.80 8.71
C ASP A 89 -6.71 -16.34 7.61
N VAL A 90 -6.04 -15.21 7.84
CA VAL A 90 -5.08 -14.62 6.91
C VAL A 90 -3.72 -14.66 7.57
N ASN A 91 -2.89 -15.61 7.14
CA ASN A 91 -1.53 -15.75 7.62
C ASN A 91 -0.53 -15.15 6.62
N ILE A 92 0.24 -14.17 7.07
CA ILE A 92 1.34 -13.57 6.29
C ILE A 92 2.65 -14.03 6.92
N THR A 93 3.45 -14.76 6.14
CA THR A 93 4.79 -15.14 6.58
C THR A 93 5.66 -13.89 6.66
N THR A 94 6.35 -13.70 7.78
CA THR A 94 7.26 -12.57 7.96
C THR A 94 8.45 -12.70 7.00
N PHE A 95 8.85 -11.58 6.41
CA PHE A 95 10.06 -11.46 5.59
C PHE A 95 10.89 -10.26 6.06
N ASP A 96 12.07 -10.04 5.49
CA ASP A 96 12.92 -8.88 5.83
C ASP A 96 13.24 -8.76 7.35
N THR A 97 13.34 -9.88 8.06
CA THR A 97 13.55 -9.95 9.52
C THR A 97 14.92 -9.46 9.97
N ASN A 98 15.87 -9.33 9.05
CA ASN A 98 17.25 -8.92 9.30
C ASN A 98 17.50 -7.42 9.05
N LEU A 99 16.46 -6.63 8.77
CA LEU A 99 16.58 -5.19 8.53
C LEU A 99 16.93 -4.43 9.83
N LEU A 100 17.76 -3.38 9.70
CA LEU A 100 18.13 -2.54 10.83
C LEU A 100 16.92 -1.77 11.38
N ASP A 101 16.90 -1.56 12.70
CA ASP A 101 15.86 -0.75 13.32
C ASP A 101 16.18 0.75 13.24
N ILE A 102 15.95 1.33 12.06
CA ILE A 102 16.12 2.75 11.76
C ILE A 102 14.82 3.35 11.19
N ASP A 103 14.61 4.65 11.39
CA ASP A 103 13.58 5.48 10.73
C ASP A 103 14.24 6.51 9.81
N ILE A 104 13.42 7.27 9.07
CA ILE A 104 13.88 8.26 8.11
C ILE A 104 14.76 9.35 8.75
N SER A 105 14.49 9.72 10.01
CA SER A 105 15.28 10.69 10.77
C SER A 105 16.70 10.19 11.08
N ASP A 106 16.90 8.88 11.12
CA ASP A 106 18.21 8.29 11.38
C ASP A 106 19.13 8.36 10.15
N ILE A 107 18.56 8.45 8.94
CA ILE A 107 19.35 8.54 7.71
C ILE A 107 20.23 9.78 7.74
N ASP A 108 19.66 10.95 8.05
CA ASP A 108 20.43 12.20 8.07
C ASP A 108 21.40 12.27 9.26
N ARG A 109 21.12 11.53 10.33
CA ARG A 109 22.02 11.41 11.49
C ARG A 109 23.24 10.55 11.20
N TYR A 110 23.06 9.42 10.50
CA TYR A 110 24.13 8.45 10.25
C TYR A 110 24.81 8.60 8.89
N ALA A 111 24.14 9.23 7.91
CA ALA A 111 24.68 9.54 6.59
C ALA A 111 24.25 10.94 6.12
N PRO A 112 24.81 12.01 6.74
CA PRO A 112 24.51 13.38 6.36
C PRO A 112 24.83 13.68 4.89
N GLU A 113 24.05 14.57 4.27
CA GLU A 113 24.22 14.91 2.84
C GLU A 113 25.59 15.50 2.51
N HIS A 114 26.27 16.14 3.46
CA HIS A 114 27.60 16.71 3.24
C HIS A 114 28.71 15.63 3.15
N TRP A 115 28.44 14.38 3.54
CA TRP A 115 29.37 13.24 3.38
C TRP A 115 29.18 12.53 2.05
N VAL A 116 28.02 12.72 1.43
CA VAL A 116 27.74 12.30 0.07
C VAL A 116 28.47 13.30 -0.83
N GLY A 117 29.72 12.97 -1.19
CA GLY A 117 30.59 13.85 -1.98
C GLY A 117 29.84 14.49 -3.16
N LEU A 118 30.22 15.73 -3.49
CA LEU A 118 29.64 16.69 -4.46
C LEU A 118 29.42 16.18 -5.92
N LEU A 119 29.26 14.89 -6.16
CA LEU A 119 29.18 14.26 -7.47
C LEU A 119 27.77 14.27 -8.09
N SER A 120 26.78 14.93 -7.49
CA SER A 120 25.40 14.96 -8.03
C SER A 120 24.71 16.33 -8.02
N LYS A 121 25.45 17.45 -8.07
CA LYS A 121 24.84 18.76 -8.39
C LYS A 121 24.93 19.06 -9.90
N SER A 122 24.01 18.43 -10.63
CA SER A 122 23.58 18.75 -12.00
C SER A 122 22.11 18.31 -12.02
N GLU A 123 21.07 19.12 -12.17
CA GLU A 123 20.88 20.45 -12.73
C GLU A 123 19.51 20.99 -12.23
N LYS A 124 19.42 22.32 -12.11
CA LYS A 124 18.22 23.17 -12.28
C LYS A 124 17.11 23.11 -11.21
N HIS A 125 17.33 23.90 -10.16
CA HIS A 125 16.28 24.79 -9.64
C HIS A 125 15.76 25.67 -10.78
N GLY A 126 14.45 25.58 -11.06
CA GLY A 126 13.76 26.43 -12.03
C GLY A 126 12.35 26.77 -11.55
N SER A 127 12.26 27.86 -10.78
CA SER A 127 11.14 28.83 -10.78
C SER A 127 9.71 28.31 -10.57
N SER A 128 9.24 28.29 -9.32
CA SER A 128 7.82 28.38 -9.01
C SER A 128 7.44 29.85 -8.78
N MET A 129 6.72 30.43 -9.73
CA MET A 129 5.95 31.66 -9.55
C MET A 129 4.78 31.62 -10.53
N GLY A 130 3.58 31.37 -10.01
CA GLY A 130 2.37 31.24 -10.79
C GLY A 130 1.14 31.18 -9.89
N SER A 131 0.78 32.33 -9.32
CA SER A 131 -0.52 32.57 -8.70
C SER A 131 -1.54 32.96 -9.77
N PHE A 132 -2.73 32.33 -9.80
CA PHE A 132 -4.01 33.02 -10.07
C PHE A 132 -5.20 32.21 -9.51
N SER A 133 -6.21 32.99 -9.13
CA SER A 133 -7.39 32.77 -8.29
C SER A 133 -8.55 31.93 -8.90
N PRO A 134 -9.66 31.67 -8.15
CA PRO A 134 -10.59 30.56 -8.37
C PRO A 134 -11.88 30.94 -9.13
N SER A 135 -12.68 29.94 -9.53
CA SER A 135 -14.06 30.11 -9.96
C SER A 135 -14.94 28.87 -9.70
N SER A 136 -16.21 29.12 -9.40
CA SER A 136 -17.25 28.22 -8.87
C SER A 136 -18.31 27.83 -9.92
N SER A 137 -19.22 26.90 -9.54
CA SER A 137 -20.58 26.59 -10.09
C SER A 137 -20.63 25.61 -11.29
N SER A 138 -21.66 24.77 -11.55
CA SER A 138 -22.91 24.31 -10.89
C SER A 138 -23.64 23.30 -11.82
N HIS A 139 -24.20 22.21 -11.26
CA HIS A 139 -25.40 21.38 -11.60
C HIS A 139 -25.96 21.08 -13.03
N LEU A 140 -26.59 19.87 -13.11
CA LEU A 140 -27.74 19.39 -13.95
C LEU A 140 -27.43 18.92 -15.41
N ALA A 141 -28.05 17.88 -16.02
CA ALA A 141 -29.23 17.06 -15.76
C ALA A 141 -29.20 15.70 -16.53
N GLU A 142 -30.15 14.84 -16.16
CA GLU A 142 -30.52 13.45 -16.52
C GLU A 142 -30.88 13.19 -18.00
N ILE A 143 -30.77 11.92 -18.46
CA ILE A 143 -31.78 11.22 -19.30
C ILE A 143 -31.80 9.70 -18.99
N GLU A 144 -32.99 9.21 -18.63
CA GLU A 144 -33.64 7.88 -18.67
C GLU A 144 -33.17 6.91 -19.80
N GLU A 145 -33.38 5.59 -19.86
CA GLU A 145 -34.30 4.59 -19.29
C GLU A 145 -33.78 3.21 -19.79
N ASN A 146 -33.70 2.18 -18.94
CA ASN A 146 -34.33 0.88 -19.20
C ASN A 146 -34.01 -0.17 -18.13
N ALA A 147 -35.08 -0.79 -17.65
CA ALA A 147 -35.11 -1.89 -16.70
C ALA A 147 -34.65 -3.21 -17.37
N ILE A 148 -34.22 -4.14 -16.52
CA ILE A 148 -33.65 -5.48 -16.82
C ILE A 148 -32.13 -5.43 -16.95
N ASP A 149 -31.43 -5.40 -15.81
CA ASP A 149 -30.51 -6.50 -15.45
C ASP A 149 -30.06 -6.33 -13.98
N SER A 150 -30.84 -6.91 -13.05
CA SER A 150 -30.71 -6.70 -11.60
C SER A 150 -29.76 -7.70 -10.92
N LEU A 151 -28.92 -8.42 -11.65
CA LEU A 151 -28.08 -9.48 -11.07
C LEU A 151 -26.58 -9.37 -11.41
N GLU A 152 -26.20 -8.75 -12.53
CA GLU A 152 -24.78 -8.70 -12.96
C GLU A 152 -23.99 -7.50 -12.41
N LYS A 153 -24.63 -6.57 -11.68
CA LYS A 153 -23.97 -5.34 -11.22
C LYS A 153 -23.10 -5.50 -9.97
N TYR A 154 -23.15 -6.63 -9.26
CA TYR A 154 -22.38 -6.82 -8.02
C TYR A 154 -20.95 -7.34 -8.20
N GLU A 155 -20.55 -7.71 -9.42
CA GLU A 155 -19.21 -8.26 -9.69
C GLU A 155 -18.32 -7.36 -10.57
N LYS A 156 -18.92 -6.42 -11.31
CA LYS A 156 -18.18 -5.69 -12.35
C LYS A 156 -17.49 -4.39 -11.87
N GLU A 157 -17.86 -3.88 -10.70
CA GLU A 157 -17.26 -2.66 -10.13
C GLU A 157 -16.02 -2.93 -9.25
N GLU A 158 -15.71 -4.18 -8.88
CA GLU A 158 -14.57 -4.51 -7.99
C GLU A 158 -13.23 -4.80 -8.73
N LEU A 159 -13.20 -4.82 -10.07
CA LEU A 159 -12.02 -5.25 -10.85
C LEU A 159 -11.24 -4.10 -11.52
N LEU A 160 -11.70 -2.85 -11.40
CA LEU A 160 -11.08 -1.69 -12.07
C LEU A 160 -10.72 -0.57 -11.09
N ASP A 161 -10.41 -0.91 -9.85
CA ASP A 161 -9.78 0.03 -8.92
C ASP A 161 -8.25 -0.11 -8.95
N GLY A 162 -7.66 0.34 -10.05
CA GLY A 162 -6.22 0.32 -10.27
C GLY A 162 -5.49 1.57 -9.77
N SER A 163 -6.17 2.52 -9.12
CA SER A 163 -5.56 3.82 -8.71
C SER A 163 -6.35 4.59 -7.64
N GLU A 164 -7.40 4.07 -7.03
CA GLU A 164 -8.04 4.75 -5.90
C GLU A 164 -7.21 4.51 -4.65
N LEU A 165 -7.03 5.59 -3.91
CA LEU A 165 -6.41 5.64 -2.60
C LEU A 165 -7.22 4.69 -1.68
N ILE A 166 -6.84 3.41 -1.61
CA ILE A 166 -7.55 2.42 -0.81
C ILE A 166 -7.45 2.87 0.65
N GLU A 167 -8.54 3.46 1.16
CA GLU A 167 -8.65 3.90 2.54
C GLU A 167 -8.44 2.69 3.45
N ILE A 168 -7.29 2.65 4.13
CA ILE A 168 -7.01 1.70 5.21
C ILE A 168 -7.92 2.07 6.38
N ALA A 169 -9.11 1.48 6.37
CA ALA A 169 -10.04 1.52 7.48
C ALA A 169 -9.33 1.02 8.75
N GLY A 170 -9.38 1.84 9.80
CA GLY A 170 -8.74 1.55 11.09
C GLY A 170 -7.41 2.29 11.35
N THR A 171 -6.80 2.91 10.33
CA THR A 171 -5.71 3.90 10.51
C THR A 171 -6.18 5.24 9.99
N SER A 172 -5.80 6.35 10.64
CA SER A 172 -6.16 7.68 10.14
C SER A 172 -5.70 7.78 8.67
N LYS A 173 -6.53 8.33 7.78
CA LYS A 173 -6.16 8.63 6.37
C LYS A 173 -4.76 9.24 6.26
N LEU A 174 -4.40 10.00 7.29
CA LEU A 174 -3.12 10.68 7.48
C LEU A 174 -1.95 9.72 7.77
N GLU A 175 -2.13 8.58 8.46
CA GLU A 175 -1.08 7.60 8.77
C GLU A 175 -0.69 6.78 7.54
N VAL A 176 -1.68 6.39 6.73
CA VAL A 176 -1.48 5.71 5.44
C VAL A 176 -0.74 6.62 4.48
N GLU A 177 -1.21 7.86 4.38
CA GLU A 177 -0.59 8.89 3.57
C GLU A 177 0.83 9.20 4.09
N ASN A 178 1.05 9.24 5.40
CA ASN A 178 2.38 9.42 5.97
C ASN A 178 3.32 8.25 5.61
N ALA A 179 2.84 7.01 5.67
CA ALA A 179 3.63 5.84 5.27
C ALA A 179 3.96 5.86 3.77
N LYS A 180 2.99 6.24 2.92
CA LYS A 180 3.18 6.42 1.48
C LYS A 180 4.18 7.53 1.18
N LEU A 181 4.01 8.71 1.78
CA LEU A 181 4.91 9.84 1.62
C LEU A 181 6.33 9.51 2.11
N LYS A 182 6.48 8.77 3.22
CA LYS A 182 7.77 8.25 3.67
C LYS A 182 8.39 7.30 2.65
N ALA A 183 7.60 6.44 2.02
CA ALA A 183 8.08 5.52 0.98
C ALA A 183 8.49 6.25 -0.30
N GLU A 184 7.69 7.21 -0.77
CA GLU A 184 7.98 8.04 -1.94
C GLU A 184 9.22 8.92 -1.70
N LEU A 185 9.34 9.53 -0.52
CA LEU A 185 10.50 10.32 -0.12
C LEU A 185 11.77 9.44 -0.07
N ALA A 186 11.70 8.26 0.54
CA ALA A 186 12.82 7.32 0.57
C ALA A 186 13.21 6.85 -0.84
N SER A 187 12.22 6.63 -1.72
CA SER A 187 12.44 6.29 -3.13
C SER A 187 13.09 7.43 -3.90
N ALA A 188 12.67 8.68 -3.68
CA ALA A 188 13.26 9.86 -4.29
C ALA A 188 14.70 10.13 -3.79
N ILE A 189 15.00 9.74 -2.54
CA ILE A 189 16.33 9.81 -1.95
C ILE A 189 17.27 8.73 -2.52
N ALA A 190 16.74 7.59 -2.96
CA ALA A 190 17.52 6.56 -3.62
C ALA A 190 17.75 6.94 -5.10
N PRO A 191 18.96 7.38 -5.50
CA PRO A 191 19.22 7.60 -6.91
C PRO A 191 19.07 6.28 -7.67
N HIS A 192 18.34 6.34 -8.80
CA HIS A 192 18.20 5.24 -9.76
C HIS A 192 19.60 4.72 -10.14
N LEU A 193 20.03 3.59 -9.57
CA LEU A 193 21.27 2.92 -9.93
C LEU A 193 21.08 2.16 -11.25
N PHE A 194 20.96 2.90 -12.35
CA PHE A 194 21.18 2.40 -13.70
C PHE A 194 22.12 3.36 -14.44
N LEU A 195 23.41 3.18 -14.20
CA LEU A 195 24.42 3.43 -15.22
C LEU A 195 24.70 2.07 -15.88
N GLN A 196 24.11 1.88 -17.08
CA GLN A 196 24.58 0.90 -18.05
C GLN A 196 25.74 1.52 -18.88
N PRO A 197 26.57 0.68 -19.53
CA PRO A 197 28.04 0.69 -19.46
C PRO A 197 28.76 1.86 -20.15
#